data_AF-A0A7X6PAL5-F1
#
_entry.id   AF-A0A7X6PAL5-F1
#
_cell.length_a   1.000
_cell.length_b   1.000
_cell.length_c   1.000
_cell.angle_alpha   90.00
_cell.angle_beta   90.00
_cell.angle_gamma   90.00
#
_symmetry.space_group_name_H-M   'P 1'
#
loop_
_entity.id
_entity.type
_entity.pdbx_description
1 polymer ?
#
loop_
_entity_poly.entity_id
_entity_poly.type
_entity_poly.pdbx_seq_one_letter_code
_entity_poly.pdbx_strand_id
1 'polypeptide(L)'
;MNYIIIVIIILAIAIHIATHLLVPLNIKLSRKLHIVAQPNERKINQIAIPEAGGLSFALPIIIAELILASIIPDVEFKLLVFPLIEVELLTLILGITDDRWDIPALLKLLWQIGIG
;
A
#
# COMPACT_ATOMS: atom_id res chain seq x y z
N MET A 1 -7.16 -11.37 -25.28
CA MET A 1 -5.93 -10.55 -25.17
C MET A 1 -6.24 -9.06 -25.20
N ASN A 2 -6.85 -8.51 -26.26
CA ASN A 2 -7.16 -7.07 -26.33
C ASN A 2 -8.05 -6.55 -25.19
N TYR A 3 -9.07 -7.31 -24.78
CA TYR A 3 -9.96 -6.87 -23.70
C TYR A 3 -9.26 -6.81 -22.33
N ILE A 4 -8.34 -7.76 -22.04
CA ILE A 4 -7.60 -7.79 -20.78
C ILE A 4 -6.70 -6.56 -20.68
N ILE A 5 -6.01 -6.20 -21.77
CA ILE A 5 -5.17 -5.01 -21.84
C ILE A 5 -6.01 -3.74 -21.57
N ILE A 6 -7.21 -3.65 -22.16
CA ILE A 6 -8.13 -2.53 -21.91
C ILE A 6 -8.52 -2.48 -20.42
N VAL A 7 -8.87 -3.63 -19.81
CA VAL A 7 -9.20 -3.70 -18.38
C VAL A 7 -8.00 -3.25 -17.52
N ILE A 8 -6.78 -3.69 -17.82
CA ILE A 8 -5.57 -3.28 -17.10
C ILE A 8 -5.36 -1.76 -17.20
N ILE A 9 -5.52 -1.17 -18.39
CA ILE A 9 -5.39 0.28 -18.58
C ILE A 9 -6.46 1.04 -17.76
N ILE A 10 -7.71 0.57 -17.79
CA ILE A 10 -8.80 1.17 -17.01
C ILE A 10 -8.48 1.09 -15.51
N LEU A 11 -8.02 -0.08 -15.03
CA LEU A 11 -7.65 -0.26 -13.63
C LEU A 11 -6.46 0.62 -13.24
N ALA A 12 -5.45 0.77 -14.10
CA ALA A 12 -4.31 1.66 -13.85
C ALA A 12 -4.74 3.13 -13.69
N ILE A 13 -5.63 3.61 -14.57
CA ILE A 13 -6.22 4.95 -14.46
C ILE A 13 -7.06 5.07 -13.18
N ALA A 14 -7.86 4.04 -12.87
CA ALA A 14 -8.67 4.01 -11.65
C ALA A 14 -7.80 4.04 -10.39
N ILE A 15 -6.69 3.29 -10.34
CA ILE A 15 -5.71 3.31 -9.25
C ILE A 15 -5.15 4.71 -9.07
N HIS A 16 -4.75 5.37 -10.17
CA HIS A 16 -4.21 6.72 -10.12
C HIS A 16 -5.21 7.71 -9.52
N ILE A 17 -6.46 7.69 -10.01
CA ILE A 17 -7.53 8.57 -9.51
C ILE A 17 -7.84 8.25 -8.04
N ALA A 18 -8.03 6.97 -7.70
CA ALA A 18 -8.33 6.53 -6.35
C ALA A 18 -7.23 6.92 -5.36
N THR A 19 -5.96 6.78 -5.76
CA THR A 19 -4.81 7.21 -4.95
C THR A 19 -4.91 8.70 -4.64
N HIS A 20 -5.11 9.55 -5.65
CA HIS A 20 -5.24 11.00 -5.45
C HIS A 20 -6.42 11.36 -4.55
N LEU A 21 -7.55 10.64 -4.64
CA LEU A 21 -8.71 10.86 -3.78
C LEU A 21 -8.48 10.38 -2.34
N LEU A 22 -7.70 9.32 -2.15
CA LEU A 22 -7.39 8.75 -0.84
C LEU A 22 -6.30 9.51 -0.09
N VAL A 23 -5.38 10.21 -0.77
CA VAL A 23 -4.34 11.03 -0.14
C VAL A 23 -4.90 12.03 0.90
N PRO A 24 -5.88 12.91 0.58
CA PRO A 24 -6.40 13.85 1.58
C PRO A 24 -7.09 13.17 2.76
N LEU A 25 -7.73 12.01 2.53
CA LEU A 25 -8.31 11.20 3.61
C LEU A 25 -7.22 10.63 4.50
N ASN A 26 -6.16 10.09 3.91
CA ASN A 26 -5.03 9.51 4.61
C ASN A 26 -4.25 10.55 5.42
N ILE A 27 -4.09 11.78 4.90
CA ILE A 27 -3.51 12.91 5.66
C ILE A 27 -4.33 13.16 6.95
N LYS A 28 -5.67 13.18 6.85
CA LYS A 28 -6.55 13.37 8.01
C LYS A 28 -6.43 12.20 9.00
N LEU A 29 -6.41 10.97 8.50
CA LEU A 29 -6.31 9.77 9.32
C LEU A 29 -4.95 9.68 10.03
N SER A 30 -3.86 9.92 9.31
CA SER A 30 -2.49 9.93 9.83
C SER A 30 -2.34 10.95 10.96
N ARG A 31 -2.88 12.16 10.80
CA ARG A 31 -2.89 13.17 11.88
C ARG A 31 -3.71 12.72 13.09
N LYS A 32 -4.88 12.12 12.86
CA LYS A 32 -5.77 11.63 13.93
C LYS A 32 -5.16 10.45 14.70
N LEU A 33 -4.44 9.56 14.02
CA LEU A 33 -3.81 8.38 14.61
C LEU A 33 -2.38 8.63 15.11
N HIS A 34 -1.88 9.88 14.99
CA HIS A 34 -0.51 10.27 15.29
C HIS A 34 0.55 9.46 14.52
N ILE A 35 0.26 9.10 13.27
CA ILE A 35 1.22 8.54 12.30
C ILE A 35 1.86 9.71 11.55
N VAL A 36 2.74 10.43 12.24
CA VAL A 36 3.36 11.65 11.73
C VAL A 36 4.86 11.67 12.02
N ALA A 37 5.63 12.09 11.01
CA ALA A 37 7.04 12.42 11.13
C ALA A 37 7.18 13.59 12.08
N GLN A 38 7.87 13.40 13.21
CA GLN A 38 8.37 14.57 13.94
C GLN A 38 9.61 15.13 13.25
N PRO A 39 9.81 16.46 13.27
CA PRO A 39 11.06 17.08 12.84
C PRO A 39 12.25 16.48 13.61
N ASN A 40 13.33 16.19 12.91
CA ASN A 40 14.58 15.74 13.52
C ASN A 40 15.78 16.30 12.72
N GLU A 41 17.00 16.15 13.25
CA GLU A 41 18.22 16.66 12.62
C GLU A 41 18.49 16.11 11.20
N ARG A 42 17.83 14.99 10.84
CA ARG A 42 17.96 14.33 9.54
C ARG A 42 16.83 14.71 8.57
N LYS A 43 15.76 15.36 9.02
CA LYS A 43 14.55 15.68 8.25
C LYS A 43 14.54 17.17 7.88
N ILE A 44 14.30 17.46 6.60
CA ILE A 44 14.23 18.84 6.07
C ILE A 44 12.98 19.57 6.60
N ASN A 45 11.92 18.82 6.92
CA ASN A 45 10.65 19.38 7.38
C ASN A 45 10.76 19.85 8.83
N GLN A 46 10.47 21.13 9.05
CA GLN A 46 10.42 21.75 10.38
C GLN A 46 9.08 21.59 11.09
N ILE A 47 8.08 21.03 10.38
CA ILE A 47 6.74 20.74 10.92
C ILE A 47 6.45 19.25 10.80
N ALA A 48 5.55 18.76 11.66
CA ALA A 48 5.14 17.37 11.60
C ALA A 48 4.36 17.08 10.31
N ILE A 49 4.77 16.05 9.56
CA ILE A 49 4.13 15.64 8.31
C ILE A 49 3.54 14.22 8.44
N PRO A 50 2.40 13.91 7.79
CA PRO A 50 1.87 12.54 7.72
C PRO A 50 2.89 11.55 7.14
N GLU A 51 3.04 10.36 7.74
CA GLU A 51 4.00 9.33 7.27
C GLU A 51 3.37 8.11 6.58
N ALA A 52 2.06 7.84 6.73
CA ALA A 52 1.41 6.64 6.17
C ALA A 52 1.05 6.72 4.66
N GLY A 53 1.83 7.41 3.83
CA GLY A 53 1.48 7.71 2.43
C GLY A 53 1.19 6.46 1.57
N GLY A 54 1.90 5.36 1.85
CA GLY A 54 1.76 4.08 1.13
C GLY A 54 0.36 3.50 1.18
N LEU A 55 -0.42 3.77 2.25
CA LEU A 55 -1.80 3.31 2.37
C LEU A 55 -2.70 3.81 1.24
N SER A 56 -2.51 5.06 0.80
CA SER A 56 -3.30 5.67 -0.27
C SER A 56 -3.09 4.99 -1.63
N PHE A 57 -1.96 4.30 -1.81
CA PHE A 57 -1.58 3.64 -3.06
C PHE A 57 -1.81 2.12 -3.02
N ALA A 58 -1.42 1.47 -1.92
CA ALA A 58 -1.52 0.02 -1.76
C ALA A 58 -2.98 -0.47 -1.79
N LEU A 59 -3.91 0.26 -1.15
CA LEU A 59 -5.32 -0.13 -1.13
C LEU A 59 -5.94 -0.18 -2.55
N PRO A 60 -5.80 0.85 -3.40
CA PRO A 60 -6.23 0.76 -4.80
C PRO A 60 -5.61 -0.39 -5.59
N ILE A 61 -4.33 -0.72 -5.38
CA ILE A 61 -3.66 -1.84 -6.04
C ILE A 61 -4.31 -3.16 -5.65
N ILE A 62 -4.39 -3.45 -4.34
CA ILE A 62 -4.98 -4.70 -3.84
C ILE A 62 -6.41 -4.87 -4.37
N ILE A 63 -7.20 -3.79 -4.38
CA ILE A 63 -8.57 -3.81 -4.92
C ILE A 63 -8.55 -4.11 -6.43
N ALA A 64 -7.64 -3.50 -7.20
CA ALA A 64 -7.53 -3.75 -8.63
C ALA A 64 -7.11 -5.19 -8.93
N GLU A 65 -6.22 -5.79 -8.13
CA GLU A 65 -5.81 -7.19 -8.24
C GLU A 65 -6.97 -8.14 -7.94
N LEU A 66 -7.75 -7.86 -6.88
CA LEU A 66 -8.98 -8.60 -6.57
C LEU A 66 -9.99 -8.53 -7.73
N ILE A 67 -10.18 -7.34 -8.31
CA ILE A 67 -11.04 -7.17 -9.49
C ILE A 67 -10.51 -7.99 -10.66
N LEU A 68 -9.19 -7.92 -10.93
CA LEU A 68 -8.57 -8.64 -12.04
C LEU A 68 -8.69 -10.17 -11.87
N ALA A 69 -8.46 -10.68 -10.66
CA ALA A 69 -8.66 -12.08 -10.30
C ALA A 69 -10.13 -12.52 -10.42
N SER A 70 -11.09 -11.62 -10.21
CA SER A 70 -12.51 -11.92 -10.40
C SER A 70 -12.94 -11.98 -11.88
N ILE A 71 -12.29 -11.19 -12.75
CA ILE A 71 -12.61 -11.09 -14.17
C ILE A 71 -11.90 -12.18 -14.98
N ILE A 72 -10.65 -12.49 -14.64
CA ILE A 72 -9.85 -13.52 -15.32
C ILE A 72 -10.20 -14.88 -14.70
N PRO A 73 -10.87 -15.79 -15.42
CA PRO A 73 -11.29 -17.08 -14.87
C PRO A 73 -10.15 -18.10 -14.76
N ASP A 74 -8.92 -17.72 -15.11
CA ASP A 74 -7.75 -18.58 -15.13
C ASP A 74 -7.29 -18.95 -13.71
N VAL A 75 -7.11 -20.25 -13.46
CA VAL A 75 -6.76 -20.79 -12.14
C VAL A 75 -5.30 -20.54 -11.81
N GLU A 76 -4.40 -20.68 -12.79
CA GLU A 76 -2.97 -20.44 -12.57
C GLU A 76 -2.70 -18.97 -12.22
N PHE A 77 -3.37 -18.04 -12.90
CA PHE A 77 -3.34 -16.62 -12.59
C PHE A 77 -3.79 -16.34 -11.15
N LYS A 78 -4.89 -16.96 -10.70
CA LYS A 78 -5.38 -16.79 -9.32
C LYS A 78 -4.41 -17.36 -8.29
N LEU A 79 -3.80 -18.51 -8.57
CA LEU A 79 -2.80 -19.12 -7.70
C LEU A 79 -1.53 -18.25 -7.57
N LEU A 80 -1.26 -17.38 -8.55
CA LEU A 80 -0.18 -16.39 -8.47
C LEU A 80 -0.63 -15.11 -7.73
N VAL A 81 -1.82 -14.58 -8.03
CA VAL A 81 -2.27 -13.28 -7.51
C VAL A 81 -2.66 -13.33 -6.03
N PHE A 82 -3.33 -14.39 -5.55
CA PHE A 82 -3.76 -14.42 -4.15
C PHE A 82 -2.61 -14.39 -3.13
N PRO A 83 -1.51 -15.16 -3.31
CA PRO A 83 -0.34 -15.03 -2.45
C PRO A 83 0.33 -13.66 -2.53
N LEU A 84 0.32 -13.00 -3.70
CA LEU A 84 0.83 -11.64 -3.85
C LEU A 84 0.02 -10.66 -2.99
N ILE A 85 -1.32 -10.70 -3.08
CA ILE A 85 -2.20 -9.88 -2.25
C ILE A 85 -1.94 -10.10 -0.75
N GLU A 86 -1.71 -11.36 -0.34
CA GLU A 86 -1.38 -11.69 1.06
C GLU A 86 -0.08 -11.01 1.50
N VAL A 87 0.99 -11.15 0.70
CA VAL A 87 2.29 -10.51 0.96
C VAL A 87 2.16 -8.98 0.99
N GLU A 88 1.37 -8.39 0.08
CA GLU A 88 1.12 -6.95 0.03
C GLU A 88 0.40 -6.46 1.29
N LEU A 89 -0.62 -7.18 1.76
CA LEU A 89 -1.35 -6.85 2.99
C LEU A 89 -0.45 -6.93 4.21
N LEU A 90 0.34 -8.00 4.34
CA LEU A 90 1.30 -8.17 5.45
C LEU A 90 2.36 -7.06 5.43
N THR A 91 2.88 -6.73 4.24
CA THR A 91 3.86 -5.65 4.06
C THR A 91 3.27 -4.29 4.37
N LEU A 92 2.02 -4.04 3.97
CA LEU A 92 1.29 -2.80 4.29
C LEU A 92 1.10 -2.64 5.80
N ILE A 93 0.75 -3.72 6.50
CA ILE A 93 0.64 -3.73 7.97
C ILE A 93 1.99 -3.42 8.60
N LEU A 94 3.06 -4.06 8.15
CA LEU A 94 4.42 -3.76 8.61
C LEU A 94 4.78 -2.29 8.38
N GLY A 95 4.53 -1.75 7.18
CA GLY A 95 4.81 -0.35 6.85
C GLY A 95 4.08 0.64 7.77
N ILE A 96 2.78 0.45 7.97
CA ILE A 96 1.99 1.33 8.86
C ILE A 96 2.44 1.20 10.32
N THR A 97 2.76 -0.02 10.75
CA THR A 97 3.29 -0.29 12.09
C THR A 97 4.62 0.42 12.27
N ASP A 98 5.48 0.37 11.25
CA ASP A 98 6.77 1.03 11.26
C ASP A 98 6.62 2.56 11.32
N ASP A 99 5.78 3.13 10.47
CA ASP A 99 5.50 4.58 10.45
C ASP A 99 4.94 5.09 11.79
N ARG A 100 4.23 4.23 12.54
CA ARG A 100 3.64 4.62 13.83
C ARG A 100 4.62 4.53 15.00
N TRP A 101 5.46 3.50 15.02
CA TRP A 101 6.23 3.10 16.19
C TRP A 101 7.75 3.13 16.00
N ASP A 102 8.25 3.44 14.80
CA ASP A 102 9.69 3.44 14.46
C ASP A 102 10.38 2.16 14.93
N ILE A 103 9.99 1.03 14.33
CA ILE A 103 10.41 -0.30 14.78
C ILE A 103 11.94 -0.42 14.66
N PRO A 104 12.64 -1.17 15.53
CA PRO A 104 14.05 -1.45 15.35
C PRO A 104 14.36 -2.17 14.03
N ALA A 105 15.44 -1.75 13.35
CA ALA A 105 15.81 -2.26 12.02
C ALA A 105 15.92 -3.80 11.94
N LEU A 106 16.42 -4.47 12.98
CA LEU A 106 16.51 -5.93 13.03
C LEU A 106 15.13 -6.59 13.03
N LEU A 107 14.17 -6.03 13.76
CA LEU A 107 12.80 -6.57 13.80
C LEU A 107 12.10 -6.37 12.44
N LYS A 108 12.31 -5.22 11.78
CA LYS A 108 11.81 -5.00 10.40
C LYS A 108 12.37 -6.04 9.44
N LEU A 109 13.67 -6.32 9.52
CA LEU A 109 14.33 -7.31 8.67
C LEU A 109 13.79 -8.72 8.90
N LEU A 110 13.64 -9.14 10.16
CA LEU A 110 13.09 -10.46 10.49
C LEU A 110 11.65 -10.62 9.98
N TRP A 111 10.84 -9.56 10.06
CA TRP A 111 9.49 -9.59 9.49
C TRP A 111 9.49 -9.66 7.97
N GLN A 112 10.34 -8.90 7.29
CA GLN A 112 10.46 -8.96 5.83
C GLN A 112 10.90 -10.34 5.35
N ILE A 113 11.84 -10.98 6.04
CA ILE A 113 12.27 -12.38 5.78
C ILE A 113 11.15 -13.38 6.11
N GLY A 114 10.30 -13.08 7.08
CA GLY A 114 9.16 -13.94 7.40
C GLY A 114 8.02 -13.85 6.39
N ILE A 115 7.87 -12.70 5.73
CA ILE A 115 6.84 -12.45 4.71
C ILE A 115 7.26 -13.00 3.34
N GLY A 116 8.53 -12.85 2.95
CA GLY A 116 9.06 -13.28 1.65
C GLY A 116 9.73 -14.64 1.67
#